data_AF-A0A4Q5RRY0-F1
#
_entry.id   AF-A0A4Q5RRY0-F1
#
_cell.length_a   1.000
_cell.length_b   1.000
_cell.length_c   1.000
_cell.angle_alpha   90.00
_cell.angle_beta   90.00
_cell.angle_gamma   90.00
#
_symmetry.space_group_name_H-M   'P 1'
#
loop_
_entity.id
_entity.type
_entity.pdbx_description
1 polymer ?
#
loop_
_entity_poly.entity_id
_entity_poly.type
_entity_poly.pdbx_seq_one_letter_code
_entity_poly.pdbx_strand_id
1 'polypeptide(L)'
;MFLFDIPPMTKWTTDQVANIINIFSAIGTVGAFLYAFYLERRNSKKINDLAEITKELSNQNKLIIDQNELIRLQMENEAAPFFSNVNVEIDYHNGSIWLKMVNKGHPVKWINAHLPSNDLKFQEPEFLPKFIGKDEQVSLLGFRNKEIPIGKCKYNLVLTFKNNYGNRFLYLIIGEGEKAELR
;
A
#
# COMPACT_ATOMS: atom_id res chain seq x y z
N MET A 1 -66.69 -57.73 62.76
CA MET A 1 -65.43 -57.84 62.00
C MET A 1 -65.82 -57.87 60.53
N PHE A 2 -65.72 -56.73 59.83
CA PHE A 2 -66.01 -56.65 58.39
C PHE A 2 -64.68 -56.51 57.64
N LEU A 3 -64.38 -57.49 56.81
CA LEU A 3 -63.26 -57.48 55.87
C LEU A 3 -63.65 -56.60 54.67
N PHE A 4 -62.84 -55.58 54.39
CA PHE A 4 -62.93 -54.82 53.15
C PHE A 4 -62.35 -55.67 52.02
N ASP A 5 -63.21 -56.13 51.10
CA ASP A 5 -62.79 -56.66 49.80
C ASP A 5 -62.43 -55.50 48.89
N ILE A 6 -61.14 -55.39 48.53
CA ILE A 6 -60.66 -54.43 47.53
C ILE A 6 -60.92 -55.07 46.16
N PRO A 7 -61.68 -54.43 45.25
CA PRO A 7 -61.91 -54.99 43.92
C PRO A 7 -60.59 -55.07 43.14
N PRO A 8 -60.36 -56.13 42.34
CA PRO A 8 -59.11 -56.32 41.63
C PRO A 8 -58.93 -55.20 40.59
N MET A 9 -57.75 -54.57 40.58
CA MET A 9 -57.38 -53.62 39.53
C MET A 9 -57.60 -54.27 38.15
N THR A 10 -58.44 -53.63 37.34
CA THR A 10 -58.72 -54.01 35.96
C THR A 10 -57.40 -54.16 35.20
N LYS A 11 -57.11 -55.39 34.76
CA LYS A 11 -55.97 -55.68 33.88
C LYS A 11 -56.17 -54.93 32.56
N TRP A 12 -55.23 -54.05 32.24
CA TRP A 12 -55.22 -53.35 30.97
C TRP A 12 -55.12 -54.37 29.84
N THR A 13 -55.95 -54.22 28.80
CA THR A 13 -55.85 -55.11 27.63
C THR A 13 -54.58 -54.76 26.85
N THR A 14 -53.93 -55.77 26.27
CA THR A 14 -52.70 -55.62 25.46
C THR A 14 -52.85 -54.59 24.35
N ASP A 15 -54.05 -54.44 23.80
CA ASP A 15 -54.36 -53.48 22.73
C ASP A 15 -54.40 -52.03 23.22
N GLN A 16 -54.81 -51.79 24.46
CA GLN A 16 -54.78 -50.44 25.07
C GLN A 16 -53.34 -50.01 25.40
N VAL A 17 -52.52 -50.93 25.89
CA VAL A 17 -51.10 -50.68 26.15
C VAL A 17 -50.34 -50.41 24.84
N ALA A 18 -50.61 -51.19 23.79
CA ALA A 18 -50.00 -51.00 22.47
C ALA A 18 -50.38 -49.66 21.83
N ASN A 19 -51.66 -49.25 21.90
CA ASN A 19 -52.10 -47.97 21.36
C ASN A 19 -51.47 -46.77 22.10
N ILE A 20 -51.33 -46.86 23.42
CA ILE A 20 -50.72 -45.79 24.22
C ILE A 20 -49.22 -45.68 23.92
N ILE A 21 -48.50 -46.80 23.79
CA ILE A 21 -47.09 -46.81 23.40
C ILE A 21 -46.91 -46.17 22.02
N ASN A 22 -47.74 -46.54 21.04
CA ASN A 22 -47.71 -45.96 19.70
C ASN A 22 -47.96 -44.44 19.69
N ILE A 23 -48.88 -43.95 20.53
CA ILE A 23 -49.15 -42.51 20.69
C ILE A 23 -47.94 -41.78 21.30
N PHE A 24 -47.30 -42.32 22.34
CA PHE A 24 -46.10 -41.72 22.93
C PHE A 24 -44.91 -41.74 21.95
N SER A 25 -44.75 -42.80 21.17
CA SER A 25 -43.74 -42.86 20.10
C SER A 25 -44.00 -41.85 18.98
N ALA A 26 -45.26 -41.63 18.61
CA ALA A 26 -45.67 -40.63 17.62
C ALA A 26 -45.44 -39.18 18.13
N ILE A 27 -45.75 -38.91 19.40
CA ILE A 27 -45.49 -37.60 20.02
C ILE A 27 -43.98 -37.35 20.11
N GLY A 28 -43.18 -38.36 20.48
CA GLY A 28 -41.72 -38.26 20.54
C GLY A 28 -41.08 -37.97 19.18
N THR A 29 -41.59 -38.60 18.11
CA THR A 29 -41.11 -38.35 16.74
C THR A 29 -41.51 -36.96 16.24
N VAL A 30 -42.75 -36.52 16.44
CA VAL A 30 -43.19 -35.15 16.09
C VAL A 30 -42.38 -34.10 16.87
N GLY A 31 -42.11 -34.34 18.16
CA GLY A 31 -41.26 -33.48 18.98
C GLY A 31 -39.82 -33.41 18.47
N ALA A 32 -39.23 -34.54 18.08
CA ALA A 32 -37.90 -34.59 17.48
C ALA A 32 -37.85 -33.84 16.13
N PHE A 33 -38.89 -33.96 15.29
CA PHE A 33 -38.99 -33.20 14.04
C PHE A 33 -39.10 -31.69 14.30
N LEU A 34 -39.98 -31.25 15.20
CA LEU A 34 -40.10 -29.83 15.55
C LEU A 34 -38.80 -29.26 16.12
N TYR A 35 -38.11 -30.04 16.95
CA TYR A 35 -36.80 -29.66 17.48
C TYR A 35 -35.74 -29.58 16.39
N ALA A 36 -35.72 -30.52 15.45
CA ALA A 36 -34.81 -30.51 14.30
C ALA A 36 -35.04 -29.27 13.41
N PHE A 37 -36.31 -28.96 13.08
CA PHE A 37 -36.66 -27.75 12.33
C PHE A 37 -36.30 -26.46 13.06
N TYR A 38 -36.46 -26.43 14.39
CA TYR A 38 -36.06 -25.28 15.20
C TYR A 38 -34.54 -25.06 15.17
N LEU A 39 -33.78 -26.15 15.31
CA LEU A 39 -32.32 -26.13 15.25
C LEU A 39 -31.84 -25.69 13.85
N GLU A 40 -32.44 -26.23 12.79
CA GLU A 40 -32.14 -25.90 11.40
C GLU A 40 -32.44 -24.42 11.10
N ARG A 41 -33.56 -23.88 11.59
CA ARG A 41 -33.90 -22.46 11.44
C ARG A 41 -32.93 -21.55 12.19
N ARG A 42 -32.45 -21.94 13.38
CA ARG A 42 -31.41 -21.20 14.12
C ARG A 42 -30.06 -21.25 13.42
N ASN A 43 -29.68 -22.41 12.91
CA ASN A 43 -28.42 -22.57 12.18
C ASN A 43 -28.44 -21.77 10.86
N SER A 44 -29.56 -21.79 10.13
CA SER A 44 -29.73 -21.01 8.90
C SER A 44 -29.62 -19.51 9.15
N LYS A 45 -30.20 -19.00 10.25
CA LYS A 45 -30.05 -17.58 10.63
C LYS A 45 -28.59 -17.22 10.91
N LYS A 46 -27.89 -18.03 11.73
CA LYS A 46 -26.47 -17.82 12.02
C LYS A 46 -25.62 -17.85 10.74
N ILE A 47 -25.92 -18.76 9.81
CA ILE A 47 -25.22 -18.86 8.52
C ILE A 47 -25.47 -17.61 7.67
N ASN A 48 -26.69 -17.10 7.62
CA ASN A 48 -26.99 -15.84 6.92
C ASN A 48 -26.29 -14.64 7.57
N ASP A 49 -26.31 -14.53 8.89
CA ASP A 49 -25.63 -13.45 9.61
C ASP A 49 -24.11 -13.52 9.37
N LEU A 50 -23.52 -14.73 9.36
CA LEU A 50 -22.11 -14.95 9.00
C LEU A 50 -21.81 -14.61 7.53
N ALA A 51 -22.72 -14.94 6.61
CA ALA A 51 -22.59 -14.60 5.19
C ALA A 51 -22.66 -13.08 4.97
N GLU A 52 -23.49 -12.37 5.73
CA GLU A 52 -23.60 -10.92 5.70
C GLU A 52 -22.33 -10.26 6.27
N ILE A 53 -21.86 -10.71 7.43
CA ILE A 53 -20.61 -10.22 8.06
C ILE A 53 -19.41 -10.46 7.14
N THR A 54 -19.31 -11.63 6.50
CA THR A 54 -18.20 -11.92 5.57
C THR A 54 -18.26 -11.09 4.30
N LYS A 55 -19.46 -10.77 3.80
CA LYS A 55 -19.66 -9.85 2.68
C LYS A 55 -19.28 -8.42 3.05
N GLU A 56 -19.67 -7.97 4.24
CA GLU A 56 -19.32 -6.65 4.76
C GLU A 56 -17.81 -6.53 4.99
N LEU A 57 -17.18 -7.55 5.58
CA LEU A 57 -15.73 -7.62 5.77
C LEU A 57 -14.98 -7.63 4.44
N SER A 58 -15.48 -8.35 3.43
CA SER A 58 -14.91 -8.34 2.09
C SER A 58 -14.98 -6.96 1.45
N ASN A 59 -16.12 -6.26 1.60
CA ASN A 59 -16.29 -4.89 1.11
C ASN A 59 -15.39 -3.90 1.85
N GLN A 60 -15.28 -4.01 3.18
CA GLN A 60 -14.37 -3.18 3.97
C GLN A 60 -12.90 -3.42 3.58
N ASN A 61 -12.49 -4.67 3.39
CA ASN A 61 -11.14 -4.98 2.92
C ASN A 61 -10.85 -4.39 1.54
N LYS A 62 -11.81 -4.44 0.60
CA LYS A 62 -11.66 -3.76 -0.70
C LYS A 62 -11.50 -2.25 -0.54
N LEU A 63 -12.35 -1.61 0.27
CA LEU A 63 -12.25 -0.18 0.52
C LEU A 63 -10.92 0.23 1.17
N ILE A 64 -10.38 -0.58 2.08
CA ILE A 64 -9.07 -0.33 2.70
C ILE A 64 -7.95 -0.43 1.66
N ILE A 65 -8.01 -1.42 0.77
CA ILE A 65 -7.04 -1.55 -0.32
C ILE A 65 -7.08 -0.32 -1.22
N ASP A 66 -8.27 0.09 -1.65
CA ASP A 66 -8.46 1.27 -2.51
C ASP A 66 -7.98 2.56 -1.81
N GLN A 67 -8.26 2.72 -0.51
CA GLN A 67 -7.78 3.85 0.28
C GLN A 67 -6.25 3.86 0.40
N ASN A 68 -5.63 2.71 0.62
CA ASN A 68 -4.18 2.61 0.69
C ASN A 68 -3.51 2.97 -0.64
N GLU A 69 -4.12 2.59 -1.78
CA GLU A 69 -3.62 3.01 -3.09
C GLU A 69 -3.71 4.53 -3.28
N LEU A 70 -4.84 5.14 -2.91
CA LEU A 70 -5.01 6.59 -2.99
C LEU A 70 -4.01 7.35 -2.11
N ILE A 71 -3.78 6.88 -0.87
CA ILE A 71 -2.78 7.45 0.03
C ILE A 71 -1.38 7.33 -0.58
N ARG A 72 -1.05 6.18 -1.19
CA ARG A 72 0.25 6.01 -1.87
C ARG A 72 0.43 7.02 -3.00
N LEU A 73 -0.58 7.18 -3.84
CA LEU A 73 -0.56 8.13 -4.96
C LEU A 73 -0.48 9.59 -4.47
N GLN A 74 -1.14 9.94 -3.37
CA GLN A 74 -1.02 11.25 -2.74
C GLN A 74 0.38 11.48 -2.18
N MET A 75 0.95 10.51 -1.46
CA MET A 75 2.31 10.60 -0.94
C MET A 75 3.37 10.68 -2.05
N GLU A 76 3.16 10.03 -3.19
CA GLU A 76 4.04 10.14 -4.35
C GLU A 76 4.00 11.55 -4.97
N ASN A 77 2.81 12.14 -5.11
CA ASN A 77 2.64 13.48 -5.68
C ASN A 77 3.05 14.62 -4.74
N GLU A 78 2.76 14.50 -3.45
CA GLU A 78 3.06 15.54 -2.44
C GLU A 78 4.51 15.52 -1.97
N ALA A 79 5.30 14.51 -2.32
CA ALA A 79 6.68 14.41 -1.83
C ALA A 79 7.74 14.43 -2.94
N ALA A 80 7.35 14.88 -4.14
CA ALA A 80 8.27 15.07 -5.24
C ALA A 80 9.12 16.34 -5.03
N PRO A 81 10.46 16.27 -5.18
CA PRO A 81 11.25 17.47 -5.41
C PRO A 81 10.79 18.14 -6.70
N PHE A 82 11.06 19.43 -6.81
CA PHE A 82 10.87 20.16 -8.06
C PHE A 82 12.04 21.10 -8.19
N PHE A 83 12.94 20.84 -9.13
CA PHE A 83 14.07 21.71 -9.37
C PHE A 83 13.72 22.69 -10.49
N SER A 84 13.97 23.98 -10.25
CA SER A 84 13.84 25.01 -11.28
C SER A 84 14.89 24.82 -12.37
N ASN A 85 14.76 25.58 -13.47
CA ASN A 85 15.72 25.61 -14.58
C ASN A 85 17.18 25.56 -14.12
N VAL A 86 17.99 24.79 -14.85
CA VAL A 86 19.44 24.70 -14.63
C VAL A 86 20.09 25.96 -15.18
N ASN A 87 20.72 26.75 -14.32
CA ASN A 87 21.59 27.83 -14.73
C ASN A 87 23.01 27.30 -14.93
N VAL A 88 23.64 27.70 -16.02
CA VAL A 88 24.98 27.24 -16.40
C VAL A 88 25.92 28.43 -16.39
N GLU A 89 26.99 28.33 -15.62
CA GLU A 89 28.08 29.32 -15.63
C GLU A 89 29.36 28.63 -16.10
N ILE A 90 30.02 29.19 -17.12
CA ILE A 90 31.27 28.66 -17.65
C ILE A 90 32.43 29.56 -17.28
N ASP A 91 33.48 28.96 -16.74
CA ASP A 91 34.78 29.58 -16.60
C ASP A 91 35.70 29.09 -17.72
N TYR A 92 35.87 29.94 -18.74
CA TYR A 92 36.70 29.66 -19.89
C TYR A 92 38.20 29.58 -19.56
N HIS A 93 38.66 30.24 -18.50
CA HIS A 93 40.07 30.24 -18.12
C HIS A 93 40.45 28.92 -17.45
N ASN A 94 39.61 28.45 -16.54
CA ASN A 94 39.84 27.20 -15.82
C ASN A 94 39.28 25.97 -16.55
N GLY A 95 38.51 26.16 -17.63
CA GLY A 95 37.87 25.07 -18.36
C GLY A 95 36.86 24.32 -17.51
N SER A 96 36.14 25.05 -16.65
CA SER A 96 35.16 24.51 -15.73
C SER A 96 33.76 25.03 -16.01
N ILE A 97 32.77 24.26 -15.58
CA ILE A 97 31.34 24.54 -15.76
C ILE A 97 30.63 24.31 -14.44
N TRP A 98 29.79 25.27 -14.06
CA TRP A 98 28.95 25.21 -12.88
C TRP A 98 27.50 25.04 -13.31
N LEU A 99 26.88 23.94 -12.89
CA LEU A 99 25.45 23.74 -13.05
C LEU A 99 24.77 24.06 -11.72
N LYS A 100 23.90 25.07 -11.73
CA LYS A 100 23.19 25.56 -10.55
C LYS A 100 21.69 25.32 -10.72
N MET A 101 21.06 24.73 -9.72
CA MET A 101 19.63 24.41 -9.72
C MET A 101 19.04 24.70 -8.33
N VAL A 102 17.80 25.18 -8.26
CA VAL A 102 17.14 25.51 -6.99
C VAL A 102 15.99 24.54 -6.76
N ASN A 103 15.96 23.90 -5.60
CA ASN A 103 14.83 23.05 -5.22
C ASN A 103 13.65 23.95 -4.83
N LYS A 104 12.59 23.96 -5.62
CA LYS A 104 11.32 24.65 -5.34
C LYS A 104 10.25 23.72 -4.76
N GLY A 105 10.51 22.42 -4.74
CA GLY A 105 9.59 21.39 -4.23
C GLY A 105 9.91 20.99 -2.79
N HIS A 106 9.64 19.72 -2.48
CA HIS A 106 9.85 19.19 -1.14
C HIS A 106 11.34 18.96 -0.84
N PRO A 107 11.74 19.03 0.45
CA PRO A 107 13.11 18.76 0.85
C PRO A 107 13.54 17.33 0.47
N VAL A 108 14.75 17.21 -0.05
CA VAL A 108 15.30 15.92 -0.51
C VAL A 108 16.75 15.74 -0.11
N LYS A 109 17.16 14.49 -0.07
CA LYS A 109 18.52 14.05 0.19
C LYS A 109 19.16 13.63 -1.14
N TRP A 110 20.23 14.28 -1.55
CA TRP A 110 20.97 13.89 -2.75
C TRP A 110 21.73 12.59 -2.49
N ILE A 111 21.45 11.53 -3.26
CA ILE A 111 22.11 10.22 -3.11
C ILE A 111 23.39 10.15 -3.93
N ASN A 112 23.29 10.40 -5.24
CA ASN A 112 24.37 10.15 -6.19
C ASN A 112 24.20 11.01 -7.45
N ALA A 113 25.30 11.25 -8.15
CA ALA A 113 25.37 11.82 -9.47
C ALA A 113 26.17 10.87 -10.38
N HIS A 114 25.54 10.39 -11.45
CA HIS A 114 26.18 9.52 -12.43
C HIS A 114 26.38 10.25 -13.76
N LEU A 115 27.57 10.08 -14.31
CA LEU A 115 28.01 10.74 -15.55
C LEU A 115 28.24 9.73 -16.66
N PRO A 116 27.24 9.56 -17.54
CA PRO A 116 27.43 8.80 -18.76
C PRO A 116 28.28 9.54 -19.82
N SER A 117 28.52 10.86 -19.70
CA SER A 117 29.33 11.60 -20.68
C SER A 117 30.83 11.54 -20.37
N ASN A 118 31.64 11.45 -21.44
CA ASN A 118 33.11 11.37 -21.37
C ASN A 118 33.82 12.73 -21.51
N ASP A 119 33.11 13.79 -21.92
CA ASP A 119 33.73 15.09 -22.24
C ASP A 119 34.02 15.94 -21.00
N LEU A 120 33.23 15.74 -19.93
CA LEU A 120 33.38 16.39 -18.64
C LEU A 120 33.60 15.35 -17.53
N LYS A 121 34.40 15.71 -16.54
CA LYS A 121 34.47 15.07 -15.24
C LYS A 121 33.85 16.04 -14.24
N PHE A 122 32.74 15.66 -13.61
CA PHE A 122 32.28 16.45 -12.46
C PHE A 122 33.02 16.02 -11.22
N GLN A 123 33.30 17.01 -10.38
CA GLN A 123 33.73 16.73 -9.03
C GLN A 123 32.57 15.98 -8.36
N GLU A 124 32.83 14.73 -8.00
CA GLU A 124 31.93 14.02 -7.10
C GLU A 124 31.79 14.90 -5.86
N PRO A 125 30.57 15.15 -5.36
CA PRO A 125 30.43 15.90 -4.13
C PRO A 125 31.22 15.16 -3.05
N GLU A 126 32.36 15.71 -2.65
CA GLU A 126 33.28 15.15 -1.63
C GLU A 126 32.56 14.88 -0.29
N PHE A 127 31.34 15.39 -0.16
CA PHE A 127 30.40 15.12 0.93
C PHE A 127 29.11 14.51 0.37
N LEU A 128 29.07 13.18 0.42
CA LEU A 128 27.87 12.34 0.39
C LEU A 128 26.78 12.85 1.37
N PRO A 129 25.58 12.28 1.29
CA PRO A 129 24.35 12.95 0.88
C PRO A 129 24.01 14.26 1.63
N LYS A 130 24.05 15.38 0.91
CA LYS A 130 23.57 16.68 1.39
C LYS A 130 22.03 16.71 1.40
N PHE A 131 21.47 17.14 2.53
CA PHE A 131 20.06 17.50 2.59
C PHE A 131 19.87 18.86 1.89
N ILE A 132 18.91 18.90 0.99
CA ILE A 132 18.57 20.07 0.17
C ILE A 132 17.17 20.48 0.59
N GLY A 133 17.09 21.59 1.31
CA GLY A 133 15.84 22.22 1.72
C GLY A 133 15.04 22.77 0.54
N LYS A 134 13.84 23.27 0.84
CA LYS A 134 13.08 24.08 -0.10
C LYS A 134 13.78 25.43 -0.27
N ASP A 135 13.79 25.92 -1.50
CA ASP A 135 14.47 27.12 -1.97
C ASP A 135 16.00 27.10 -1.86
N GLU A 136 16.60 25.95 -1.55
CA GLU A 136 18.05 25.80 -1.52
C GLU A 136 18.64 25.51 -2.91
N GLN A 137 19.83 26.06 -3.14
CA GLN A 137 20.57 25.88 -4.37
C GLN A 137 21.53 24.67 -4.26
N VAL A 138 21.54 23.87 -5.32
CA VAL A 138 22.52 22.82 -5.58
C VAL A 138 23.44 23.32 -6.69
N SER A 139 24.74 23.17 -6.49
CA SER A 139 25.76 23.52 -7.48
C SER A 139 26.63 22.30 -7.76
N LEU A 140 26.85 22.01 -9.04
CA LEU A 140 27.69 20.93 -9.53
C LEU A 140 28.84 21.51 -10.33
N LEU A 141 30.07 21.14 -9.99
CA LEU A 141 31.28 21.59 -10.69
C LEU A 141 31.76 20.52 -11.65
N GLY A 142 31.79 20.85 -12.94
CA GLY A 142 32.36 20.07 -14.02
C GLY A 142 33.70 20.64 -14.48
N PHE A 143 34.64 19.75 -14.80
CA PHE A 143 35.91 20.09 -15.44
C PHE A 143 36.00 19.39 -16.79
N ARG A 144 36.59 20.05 -17.79
CA ARG A 144 36.89 19.38 -19.06
C ARG A 144 37.85 18.21 -18.85
N ASN A 145 37.55 17.08 -19.49
CA ASN A 145 38.42 15.90 -19.47
C ASN A 145 39.29 15.78 -20.72
N LYS A 146 38.93 16.50 -21.80
CA LYS A 146 39.59 16.45 -23.12
C LYS A 146 40.05 17.84 -23.54
N GLU A 147 40.85 17.90 -24.60
CA GLU A 147 41.28 19.14 -25.27
C GLU A 147 40.13 19.89 -26.00
N ILE A 148 38.89 19.42 -25.87
CA ILE A 148 37.72 20.08 -26.44
C ILE A 148 37.49 21.41 -25.69
N PRO A 149 37.20 22.51 -26.40
CA PRO A 149 36.80 23.76 -25.76
C PRO A 149 35.56 23.57 -24.89
N ILE A 150 35.57 24.13 -23.66
CA ILE A 150 34.50 23.91 -22.68
C ILE A 150 33.10 24.26 -23.20
N GLY A 151 32.99 25.30 -24.04
CA GLY A 151 31.73 25.71 -24.67
C GLY A 151 31.17 24.72 -25.72
N LYS A 152 31.92 23.68 -26.11
CA LYS A 152 31.49 22.61 -27.01
C LYS A 152 31.36 21.25 -26.32
N CYS A 153 31.65 21.18 -25.02
CA CYS A 153 31.54 19.92 -24.28
C CYS A 153 30.07 19.54 -24.13
N LYS A 154 29.75 18.30 -24.46
CA LYS A 154 28.41 17.72 -24.28
C LYS A 154 28.36 16.96 -22.96
N TYR A 155 27.27 17.11 -22.23
CA TYR A 155 27.13 16.44 -20.95
C TYR A 155 25.71 15.95 -20.71
N ASN A 156 25.66 14.73 -20.18
CA ASN A 156 24.47 14.06 -19.69
C ASN A 156 24.78 13.69 -18.24
N LEU A 157 24.01 14.21 -17.30
CA LEU A 157 24.22 14.04 -15.88
C LEU A 157 22.93 13.52 -15.25
N VAL A 158 23.02 12.35 -14.62
CA VAL A 158 21.89 11.70 -13.94
C VAL A 158 22.04 11.96 -12.44
N LEU A 159 21.12 12.74 -11.87
CA LEU A 159 21.07 13.03 -10.45
C LEU A 159 20.02 12.15 -9.78
N THR A 160 20.39 11.52 -8.66
CA THR A 160 19.47 10.69 -7.87
C THR A 160 19.22 11.35 -6.52
N PHE A 161 17.94 11.60 -6.21
CA PHE A 161 17.49 12.15 -4.94
C PHE A 161 16.59 11.17 -4.20
N LYS A 162 16.50 11.33 -2.88
CA LYS A 162 15.60 10.57 -2.00
C LYS A 162 14.84 11.54 -1.10
N ASN A 163 13.53 11.44 -1.04
CA ASN A 163 12.76 12.24 -0.07
C ASN A 163 12.78 11.60 1.34
N ASN A 164 12.13 12.26 2.31
CA ASN A 164 12.05 11.77 3.69
C ASN A 164 11.25 10.47 3.84
N TYR A 165 10.35 10.16 2.89
CA TYR A 165 9.55 8.93 2.86
C TYR A 165 10.27 7.76 2.20
N GLY A 166 11.42 8.01 1.58
CA GLY A 166 12.26 7.02 0.95
C GLY A 166 12.06 6.83 -0.55
N ASN A 167 11.15 7.58 -1.17
CA ASN A 167 10.94 7.58 -2.61
C ASN A 167 12.18 8.17 -3.30
N ARG A 168 12.57 7.54 -4.42
CA ARG A 168 13.73 7.94 -5.21
C ARG A 168 13.27 8.69 -6.45
N PHE A 169 13.95 9.78 -6.75
CA PHE A 169 13.69 10.61 -7.91
C PHE A 169 14.96 10.71 -8.74
N LEU A 170 14.79 10.64 -10.06
CA LEU A 170 15.87 10.77 -11.03
C LEU A 170 15.64 12.04 -11.83
N TYR A 171 16.70 12.83 -11.98
CA TYR A 171 16.72 13.98 -12.87
C TYR A 171 17.85 13.82 -13.86
N LEU A 172 17.57 14.17 -15.11
CA LEU A 172 18.53 14.12 -16.18
C LEU A 172 18.82 15.55 -16.64
N ILE A 173 20.06 15.99 -16.47
CA ILE A 173 20.53 17.24 -17.05
C ILE A 173 21.25 16.91 -18.35
N ILE A 174 20.76 17.44 -19.46
CA ILE A 174 21.38 17.33 -20.78
C ILE A 174 21.77 18.71 -21.23
N GLY A 175 23.02 18.87 -21.69
CA GLY A 175 23.50 20.16 -22.16
C GLY A 175 24.71 20.08 -23.08
N GLU A 176 24.98 21.22 -23.71
CA GLU A 176 26.16 21.49 -24.52
C GLU A 176 26.64 22.91 -24.22
N GLY A 177 27.87 23.03 -23.72
CA GLY A 177 28.42 24.31 -23.29
C GLY A 177 27.48 25.03 -22.31
N GLU A 178 27.12 26.28 -22.63
CA GLU A 178 26.32 27.17 -21.77
C GLU A 178 24.83 26.80 -21.73
N LYS A 179 24.39 25.83 -22.54
CA LYS A 179 22.98 25.46 -22.64
C LYS A 179 22.75 24.13 -21.93
N ALA A 180 21.88 24.13 -20.92
CA ALA A 180 21.42 22.92 -20.25
C ALA A 180 19.89 22.91 -20.12
N GLU A 181 19.32 21.72 -20.17
CA GLU A 181 17.91 21.45 -19.92
C GLU A 181 17.78 20.39 -18.82
N LEU A 182 16.81 20.58 -17.93
CA LEU A 182 16.43 19.59 -16.92
C LEU A 182 15.27 18.74 -17.46
N ARG A 183 15.43 17.41 -17.44
CA ARG A 183 14.41 16.43 -17.84
C ARG A 183 14.16 15.40 -16.76
#